data_AF-A0A521X714-F1
#
_entry.id   AF-A0A521X714-F1
#
_cell.length_a   1.000
_cell.length_b   1.000
_cell.length_c   1.000
_cell.angle_alpha   90.00
_cell.angle_beta   90.00
_cell.angle_gamma   90.00
#
_symmetry.space_group_name_H-M   'P 1'
#
loop_
_entity.id
_entity.type
_entity.pdbx_description
1 polymer ?
#
loop_
_entity_poly.entity_id
_entity_poly.type
_entity_poly.pdbx_seq_one_letter_code
_entity_poly.pdbx_strand_id
1 'polypeptide(L)'
;MKTNLLLSITLMLLFVNTGNAQKYFPDYASYQHTDFNRVAKVYLIALQSENEGVVTSTLAHIGRIKLYFPKQQFPELEAKIIELSTTGQTSNIRYRAFLVYSLFNSPSIFMNESLTEFEDSEALFAALAGRLGETTFGLNSSR
;
A
#
# COMPACT_ATOMS: atom_id res chain seq x y z
N MET A 1 -39.89 -5.64 41.05
CA MET A 1 -39.08 -4.81 40.11
C MET A 1 -37.62 -5.30 40.06
N LYS A 2 -37.34 -6.46 39.45
CA LYS A 2 -35.96 -6.98 39.29
C LYS A 2 -35.70 -7.64 37.92
N THR A 3 -36.61 -7.47 36.96
CA THR A 3 -36.57 -8.21 35.68
C THR A 3 -36.00 -7.41 34.52
N ASN A 4 -35.74 -6.11 34.70
CA ASN A 4 -35.30 -5.21 33.62
C ASN A 4 -33.78 -5.02 33.53
N LEU A 5 -32.97 -5.65 34.40
CA LEU A 5 -31.51 -5.48 34.39
C LEU A 5 -30.78 -6.53 33.54
N LEU A 6 -31.36 -7.74 33.40
CA LEU A 6 -30.74 -8.84 32.65
C LEU A 6 -30.85 -8.66 31.13
N LEU A 7 -31.91 -8.02 30.63
CA LEU A 7 -32.07 -7.78 29.18
C LEU A 7 -31.01 -6.82 28.62
N SER A 8 -30.55 -5.85 29.43
CA SER A 8 -29.58 -4.85 28.99
C SER A 8 -28.17 -5.41 28.84
N ILE A 9 -27.80 -6.45 29.60
CA ILE A 9 -26.48 -7.10 29.49
C ILE A 9 -26.43 -7.99 28.25
N THR A 10 -27.53 -8.67 27.90
CA THR A 10 -27.60 -9.49 26.69
C THR A 10 -27.62 -8.64 25.42
N LEU A 11 -28.21 -7.44 25.46
CA LEU A 11 -28.20 -6.52 24.32
C LEU A 11 -26.84 -5.84 24.08
N MET A 12 -26.03 -5.65 25.13
CA MET A 12 -24.65 -5.16 24.98
C MET A 12 -23.69 -6.20 24.37
N LEU A 13 -23.96 -7.50 24.54
CA LEU A 13 -23.13 -8.57 23.97
C LEU A 13 -23.41 -8.83 22.48
N LEU A 14 -24.51 -8.33 21.92
CA LEU A 14 -24.81 -8.44 20.49
C LEU A 14 -24.16 -7.33 19.64
N PHE A 15 -23.51 -6.35 20.28
CA PHE A 15 -22.60 -5.39 19.62
C PHE A 15 -21.13 -5.73 19.86
N VAL A 16 -20.80 -7.00 20.15
CA VAL A 16 -19.51 -7.54 19.72
C VAL A 16 -19.61 -7.65 18.20
N ASN A 17 -19.49 -6.48 17.59
CA ASN A 17 -19.32 -6.23 16.18
C ASN A 17 -18.32 -7.29 15.71
N THR A 18 -18.78 -8.18 14.85
CA THR A 18 -17.91 -9.03 14.04
C THR A 18 -17.06 -8.08 13.20
N GLY A 19 -15.99 -7.59 13.80
CA GLY A 19 -14.97 -6.80 13.16
C GLY A 19 -14.31 -7.71 12.14
N ASN A 20 -14.91 -7.81 10.96
CA ASN A 20 -14.15 -8.08 9.76
C ASN A 20 -13.13 -6.95 9.72
N ALA A 21 -11.92 -7.22 10.24
CA ALA A 21 -10.79 -6.31 10.14
C ALA A 21 -10.67 -5.98 8.65
N GLN A 22 -11.06 -4.77 8.29
CA GLN A 22 -11.05 -4.34 6.90
C GLN A 22 -9.58 -4.31 6.49
N LYS A 23 -9.18 -5.24 5.63
CA LYS A 23 -7.80 -5.30 5.13
C LYS A 23 -7.49 -4.00 4.41
N TYR A 24 -6.36 -3.38 4.74
CA TYR A 24 -5.91 -2.17 4.05
C TYR A 24 -5.62 -2.47 2.58
N PHE A 25 -4.87 -3.54 2.31
CA PHE A 25 -4.63 -4.02 0.96
C PHE A 25 -5.58 -5.15 0.58
N PRO A 26 -6.16 -5.13 -0.64
CA PRO A 26 -6.74 -6.32 -1.25
C PRO A 26 -5.67 -7.40 -1.41
N ASP A 27 -6.09 -8.67 -1.30
CA ASP A 27 -5.21 -9.80 -1.59
C ASP A 27 -4.93 -9.93 -3.10
N TYR A 28 -3.97 -10.79 -3.44
CA TYR A 28 -3.60 -11.07 -4.83
C TYR A 28 -4.80 -11.51 -5.69
N ALA A 29 -5.69 -12.35 -5.14
CA ALA A 29 -6.85 -12.87 -5.85
C ALA A 29 -7.81 -11.76 -6.29
N SER A 30 -7.98 -10.73 -5.45
CA SER A 30 -8.81 -9.55 -5.76
C SER A 30 -8.32 -8.80 -7.01
N TYR A 31 -7.04 -8.89 -7.35
CA TYR A 31 -6.47 -8.21 -8.51
C TYR A 31 -6.51 -9.02 -9.82
N GLN A 32 -6.79 -10.32 -9.79
CA GLN A 32 -6.70 -11.19 -10.98
C GLN A 32 -7.64 -10.79 -12.12
N HIS A 33 -8.79 -10.19 -11.79
CA HIS A 33 -9.79 -9.75 -12.76
C HIS A 33 -9.87 -8.22 -12.87
N THR A 34 -8.86 -7.52 -12.34
CA THR A 34 -8.83 -6.06 -12.37
C THR A 34 -8.45 -5.56 -13.76
N ASP A 35 -9.24 -4.60 -14.26
CA ASP A 35 -8.83 -3.78 -15.42
C ASP A 35 -7.76 -2.78 -14.98
N PHE A 36 -6.50 -3.15 -15.18
CA PHE A 36 -5.35 -2.33 -14.82
C PHE A 36 -5.31 -0.97 -15.54
N ASN A 37 -5.89 -0.85 -16.74
CA ASN A 37 -5.96 0.43 -17.44
C ASN A 37 -6.92 1.38 -16.74
N ARG A 38 -8.07 0.86 -16.30
CA ARG A 38 -9.04 1.64 -15.52
C ARG A 38 -8.45 2.04 -14.17
N VAL A 39 -7.81 1.10 -13.46
CA VAL A 39 -7.18 1.38 -12.16
C VAL A 39 -6.08 2.43 -12.28
N ALA A 40 -5.24 2.36 -13.31
CA ALA A 40 -4.20 3.35 -13.55
C ALA A 40 -4.78 4.76 -13.71
N LYS A 41 -5.86 4.94 -14.46
CA LYS A 41 -6.55 6.23 -14.62
C LYS A 41 -7.08 6.78 -13.28
N VAL A 42 -7.68 5.92 -12.46
CA VAL A 42 -8.18 6.33 -11.13
C VAL A 42 -7.03 6.78 -10.24
N TYR A 43 -5.92 6.05 -10.23
CA TYR A 43 -4.76 6.42 -9.42
C TYR A 43 -4.05 7.67 -9.92
N LEU A 44 -3.99 7.91 -11.24
CA LEU A 44 -3.45 9.17 -11.77
C LEU A 44 -4.22 10.38 -11.24
N ILE A 45 -5.55 10.30 -11.15
CA ILE A 45 -6.39 11.36 -10.56
C ILE A 45 -6.10 11.49 -9.06
N ALA A 46 -6.03 10.38 -8.33
CA ALA A 46 -5.79 10.41 -6.89
C ALA A 46 -4.39 10.96 -6.53
N LEU A 47 -3.38 10.72 -7.36
CA LEU A 47 -2.03 11.30 -7.22
C LEU A 47 -1.97 12.82 -7.45
N GLN A 48 -3.03 13.42 -8.00
CA GLN A 48 -3.16 14.88 -8.15
C GLN A 48 -3.89 15.54 -6.96
N SER A 49 -4.30 14.75 -5.96
CA SER A 49 -5.00 15.30 -4.79
C SER A 49 -4.09 16.23 -3.97
N GLU A 50 -4.67 17.33 -3.47
CA GLU A 50 -4.02 18.20 -2.48
C GLU A 50 -3.93 17.54 -1.09
N ASN A 51 -4.67 16.45 -0.86
CA ASN A 51 -4.64 15.72 0.40
C ASN A 51 -3.47 14.72 0.41
N GLU A 52 -2.47 14.99 1.24
CA GLU A 52 -1.30 14.12 1.40
C GLU A 52 -1.66 12.66 1.74
N GLY A 53 -2.67 12.43 2.57
CA GLY A 53 -3.14 11.07 2.90
C GLY A 53 -3.64 10.30 1.68
N VAL A 54 -4.35 10.99 0.77
CA VAL A 54 -4.81 10.40 -0.49
C VAL A 54 -3.63 10.04 -1.39
N VAL A 55 -2.66 10.95 -1.55
CA VAL A 55 -1.47 10.70 -2.38
C VAL A 55 -0.65 9.54 -1.83
N THR A 56 -0.37 9.54 -0.53
CA THR A 56 0.47 8.52 0.12
C THR A 56 -0.20 7.14 0.17
N SER A 57 -1.50 7.06 0.42
CA SER A 57 -2.26 5.81 0.30
C SER A 57 -2.29 5.30 -1.14
N THR A 58 -2.49 6.20 -2.11
CA THR A 58 -2.46 5.85 -3.54
C THR A 58 -1.10 5.28 -3.94
N LEU A 59 0.00 5.91 -3.54
CA LEU A 59 1.36 5.39 -3.75
C LEU A 59 1.53 3.98 -3.15
N ALA A 60 1.00 3.74 -1.95
CA ALA A 60 1.08 2.43 -1.31
C ALA A 60 0.33 1.35 -2.12
N HIS A 61 -0.88 1.64 -2.59
CA HIS A 61 -1.63 0.72 -3.42
C HIS A 61 -0.97 0.45 -4.77
N ILE A 62 -0.41 1.47 -5.43
CA ILE A 62 0.37 1.28 -6.67
C ILE A 62 1.59 0.38 -6.39
N GLY A 63 2.31 0.63 -5.30
CA GLY A 63 3.42 -0.22 -4.87
C GLY A 63 2.99 -1.67 -4.65
N ARG A 64 1.88 -1.88 -3.96
CA ARG A 64 1.33 -3.24 -3.73
C ARG A 64 0.99 -3.96 -5.03
N ILE A 65 0.34 -3.28 -5.97
CA ILE A 65 0.05 -3.85 -7.29
C ILE A 65 1.34 -4.20 -8.02
N LYS A 66 2.35 -3.33 -7.99
CA LYS A 66 3.62 -3.59 -8.67
C LYS A 66 4.36 -4.79 -8.07
N LEU A 67 4.29 -5.00 -6.75
CA LEU A 67 4.82 -6.19 -6.09
C LEU A 67 4.13 -7.47 -6.56
N TYR A 68 2.80 -7.46 -6.68
CA TYR A 68 2.02 -8.61 -7.15
C TYR A 68 2.17 -8.88 -8.64
N PHE A 69 2.34 -7.83 -9.45
CA PHE A 69 2.40 -7.91 -10.90
C PHE A 69 3.67 -7.20 -11.42
N PRO A 70 4.88 -7.71 -11.13
CA PRO A 70 6.13 -7.02 -11.44
C PRO A 70 6.34 -6.79 -12.94
N LYS A 71 5.76 -7.64 -13.79
CA LYS A 71 5.81 -7.51 -15.26
C LYS A 71 4.79 -6.52 -15.84
N GLN A 72 3.78 -6.12 -15.07
CA GLN A 72 2.79 -5.16 -15.54
C GLN A 72 3.44 -3.78 -15.68
N GLN A 73 3.17 -3.13 -16.81
CA GLN A 73 3.66 -1.80 -17.13
C GLN A 73 2.57 -0.76 -16.87
N PHE A 74 2.97 0.37 -16.32
CA PHE A 74 2.09 1.51 -16.06
C PHE A 74 2.83 2.82 -16.40
N PRO A 75 3.13 3.07 -17.68
CA PRO A 75 4.05 4.15 -18.07
C PRO A 75 3.63 5.54 -17.58
N GLU A 76 2.33 5.84 -17.61
CA GLU A 76 1.81 7.12 -17.11
C GLU A 76 1.93 7.24 -15.59
N LEU A 77 1.64 6.17 -14.84
CA LEU A 77 1.82 6.17 -13.38
C LEU A 77 3.30 6.29 -13.02
N GLU A 78 4.17 5.56 -13.71
CA GLU A 78 5.61 5.63 -13.50
C GLU A 78 6.15 7.05 -13.72
N ALA A 79 5.76 7.70 -14.83
CA ALA A 79 6.11 9.10 -15.08
C ALA A 79 5.61 10.03 -13.95
N LYS A 80 4.37 9.84 -13.48
CA LYS A 80 3.82 10.64 -12.38
C LYS A 80 4.52 10.39 -11.05
N ILE A 81 4.92 9.15 -10.77
CA ILE A 81 5.66 8.79 -9.56
C ILE A 81 7.07 9.41 -9.59
N ILE A 82 7.74 9.39 -10.74
CA ILE A 82 9.03 10.06 -10.94
C ILE A 82 8.89 11.56 -10.67
N GLU A 83 7.88 12.21 -11.25
CA GLU A 83 7.57 13.62 -10.98
C GLU A 83 7.41 13.86 -9.47
N LEU A 84 6.51 13.12 -8.80
CA LEU A 84 6.27 13.26 -7.37
C LEU A 84 7.50 13.01 -6.51
N SER A 85 8.42 12.14 -6.92
CA SER A 85 9.67 11.88 -6.19
C SER A 85 10.60 13.10 -6.16
N THR A 86 10.48 13.99 -7.14
CA THR A 86 11.32 15.19 -7.27
C THR A 86 10.61 16.47 -6.82
N THR A 87 9.34 16.63 -7.21
CA THR A 87 8.57 17.88 -7.03
C THR A 87 7.38 17.73 -6.08
N GLY A 88 7.19 16.56 -5.45
CA GLY A 88 6.11 16.35 -4.49
C GLY A 88 6.07 17.41 -3.38
N GLN A 89 4.86 17.84 -3.01
CA GLN A 89 4.63 18.98 -2.13
C GLN A 89 5.29 18.83 -0.75
N THR A 90 5.29 17.63 -0.19
CA THR A 90 5.90 17.32 1.11
C THR A 90 7.11 16.40 0.93
N SER A 91 8.05 16.45 1.88
CA SER A 91 9.18 15.51 1.93
C SER A 91 8.72 14.06 2.03
N ASN A 92 7.63 13.82 2.75
CA ASN A 92 7.03 12.50 2.91
C ASN A 92 6.47 11.95 1.59
N ILE A 93 5.77 12.77 0.78
CA ILE A 93 5.34 12.38 -0.58
C ILE A 93 6.57 12.05 -1.45
N ARG A 94 7.57 12.94 -1.47
CA ARG A 94 8.78 12.73 -2.29
C ARG A 94 9.49 11.42 -1.95
N TYR A 95 9.69 11.16 -0.66
CA TYR A 95 10.34 9.95 -0.19
C TYR A 95 9.55 8.68 -0.54
N ARG A 96 8.23 8.65 -0.28
CA ARG A 96 7.39 7.49 -0.62
C ARG A 96 7.32 7.25 -2.12
N ALA A 97 7.22 8.31 -2.92
CA ALA A 97 7.26 8.22 -4.37
C ALA A 97 8.61 7.67 -4.87
N PHE A 98 9.72 8.09 -4.26
CA PHE A 98 11.05 7.53 -4.55
C PHE A 98 11.13 6.01 -4.24
N LEU A 99 10.55 5.54 -3.14
CA LEU A 99 10.50 4.11 -2.81
C LEU A 99 9.71 3.32 -3.86
N VAL A 100 8.53 3.82 -4.24
CA VAL A 100 7.70 3.18 -5.29
C VAL A 100 8.40 3.22 -6.64
N TYR A 101 9.04 4.33 -6.99
CA TYR A 101 9.86 4.44 -8.20
C TYR A 101 10.99 3.40 -8.21
N SER A 102 11.69 3.23 -7.09
CA SER A 102 12.75 2.22 -6.95
C SER A 102 12.22 0.81 -7.21
N LEU A 103 11.01 0.51 -6.72
CA LEU A 103 10.30 -0.74 -7.01
C LEU A 103 9.94 -0.89 -8.49
N PHE A 104 9.55 0.18 -9.18
CA PHE A 104 9.29 0.13 -10.63
C PHE A 104 10.55 -0.15 -11.44
N ASN A 105 11.65 0.53 -11.09
CA ASN A 105 12.92 0.43 -11.79
C ASN A 105 13.61 -0.93 -11.57
N SER A 106 13.50 -1.50 -10.36
CA SER A 106 14.19 -2.73 -9.99
C SER A 106 13.29 -3.72 -9.24
N PRO A 107 12.21 -4.27 -9.84
CA PRO A 107 11.25 -5.10 -9.11
C PRO A 107 11.86 -6.34 -8.46
N SER A 108 12.93 -6.90 -9.06
CA SER A 108 13.59 -8.12 -8.60
C SER A 108 14.23 -8.00 -7.21
N ILE A 109 14.61 -6.80 -6.78
CA ILE A 109 15.18 -6.62 -5.43
C ILE A 109 14.10 -6.74 -4.36
N PHE A 110 12.82 -6.54 -4.71
CA PHE A 110 11.69 -6.54 -3.79
C PHE A 110 10.88 -7.85 -3.82
N MET A 111 11.48 -8.95 -4.28
CA MET A 111 10.75 -10.22 -4.45
C MET A 111 10.22 -10.77 -3.12
N ASN A 112 10.94 -10.58 -2.02
CA ASN A 112 10.50 -11.07 -0.70
C ASN A 112 9.25 -10.32 -0.24
N GLU A 113 9.18 -9.02 -0.53
CA GLU A 113 8.07 -8.15 -0.16
C GLU A 113 6.79 -8.47 -0.95
N SER A 114 6.90 -9.16 -2.09
CA SER A 114 5.74 -9.66 -2.83
C SER A 114 4.95 -10.76 -2.10
N LEU A 115 5.60 -11.47 -1.17
CA LEU A 115 5.01 -12.56 -0.38
C LEU A 115 4.50 -12.09 0.99
N THR A 116 4.84 -10.86 1.39
CA THR A 116 4.45 -10.29 2.68
C THR A 116 3.05 -9.70 2.58
N GLU A 117 2.20 -9.96 3.58
CA GLU A 117 0.96 -9.22 3.79
C GLU A 117 1.24 -8.03 4.71
N PHE A 118 0.83 -6.84 4.28
CA PHE A 118 1.06 -5.60 5.00
C PHE A 118 -0.23 -5.14 5.67
N GLU A 119 -0.14 -4.73 6.94
CA GLU A 119 -1.30 -4.25 7.68
C GLU A 119 -1.78 -2.88 7.19
N ASP A 120 -0.83 -2.00 6.82
CA ASP A 120 -1.09 -0.63 6.38
C ASP A 120 0.00 -0.11 5.42
N SER A 121 -0.13 1.15 5.00
CA SER A 121 0.86 1.81 4.14
C SER A 121 2.22 1.98 4.81
N GLU A 122 2.29 2.19 6.12
CA GLU A 122 3.57 2.39 6.82
C GLU A 122 4.40 1.11 6.82
N ALA A 123 3.76 -0.03 7.09
CA ALA A 123 4.39 -1.34 7.04
C ALA A 123 4.98 -1.64 5.65
N LEU A 124 4.24 -1.31 4.58
CA LEU A 124 4.73 -1.44 3.21
C LEU A 124 5.95 -0.55 2.97
N PHE A 125 5.87 0.76 3.27
CA PHE A 125 6.98 1.68 3.01
C PHE A 125 8.21 1.37 3.86
N ALA A 126 8.03 0.92 5.10
CA ALA A 126 9.13 0.46 5.96
C ALA A 126 9.83 -0.75 5.35
N ALA A 127 9.09 -1.72 4.79
CA ALA A 127 9.68 -2.88 4.12
C ALA A 127 10.44 -2.51 2.85
N LEU A 128 9.87 -1.63 2.01
CA LEU A 128 10.56 -1.13 0.81
C LEU A 128 11.85 -0.37 1.16
N ALA A 129 11.80 0.50 2.16
CA ALA A 129 12.97 1.24 2.64
C ALA A 129 14.04 0.30 3.20
N GLY A 130 13.65 -0.69 4.02
CA GLY A 130 14.54 -1.69 4.58
C GLY A 130 15.27 -2.47 3.48
N ARG A 131 14.53 -2.98 2.49
CA ARG A 131 15.11 -3.72 1.35
C ARG A 131 16.09 -2.89 0.54
N LEU A 132 15.75 -1.63 0.28
CA LEU A 132 16.62 -0.73 -0.47
C LEU A 132 17.90 -0.41 0.32
N GLY A 133 17.79 -0.23 1.64
CA GLY A 133 18.93 -0.06 2.54
C GLY A 133 19.86 -1.27 2.54
N GLU A 134 19.32 -2.48 2.71
CA GLU A 134 20.11 -3.73 2.66
C GLU A 134 20.88 -3.88 1.35
N THR A 135 20.22 -3.58 0.22
CA THR A 135 20.81 -3.66 -1.12
C THR A 135 21.93 -2.63 -1.32
N THR A 136 21.74 -1.40 -0.81
CA THR A 136 22.70 -0.30 -1.00
C THR A 136 23.95 -0.47 -0.16
N PHE A 137 23.80 -0.93 1.08
CA PHE A 137 24.92 -1.08 2.03
C PHE A 137 25.60 -2.45 1.98
N GLY A 138 25.19 -3.32 1.04
CA GLY A 138 25.80 -4.63 0.87
C GLY A 138 25.65 -5.52 2.11
N LEU A 139 24.64 -5.26 2.95
CA LEU A 139 24.32 -6.08 4.11
C LEU A 139 23.58 -7.36 3.65
N ASN A 140 24.15 -8.06 2.66
CA ASN A 140 23.87 -9.46 2.43
C ASN A 140 24.49 -10.25 3.59
N SER A 141 23.84 -10.18 4.75
CA SER A 141 24.07 -11.15 5.80
C SER A 141 23.49 -12.47 5.30
N SER A 142 24.38 -13.29 4.74
CA SER A 142 24.22 -14.72 4.47
C SER A 142 23.20 -15.34 5.43
N ARG A 143 22.01 -15.65 4.94
CA ARG A 143 20.98 -16.45 5.61
C ARG A 143 20.45 -17.47 4.63
#